data_AF-A0A7X0CBQ2-F1
#
_entry.id   AF-A0A7X0CBQ2-F1
#
_cell.length_a   1.000
_cell.length_b   1.000
_cell.length_c   1.000
_cell.angle_alpha   90.00
_cell.angle_beta   90.00
_cell.angle_gamma   90.00
#
_symmetry.space_group_name_H-M   'P 1'
#
loop_
_entity.id
_entity.type
_entity.pdbx_description
1 polymer ?
#
loop_
_entity_poly.entity_id
_entity_poly.type
_entity_poly.pdbx_seq_one_letter_code
_entity_poly.pdbx_strand_id
1 'polypeptide(L)'
;MAPLAVETARPNRWFQVGRGLLILAALAAAAAGAGAIGEVAGAGPEALIAQTWRMYGLFLCAGLFGVLAWRPDTHVSVWTLLIANKAALTVTAVAYLAAGGAPGAAETAAWDGALTAVLVLAFLTTRRRTSG
;
A
#
# COMPACT_ATOMS: atom_id res chain seq x y z
N MET A 1 -32.16 -31.98 -12.11
CA MET A 1 -31.32 -30.87 -11.59
C MET A 1 -29.97 -30.93 -12.30
N ALA A 2 -29.71 -30.03 -13.24
CA ALA A 2 -28.41 -29.94 -13.90
C ALA A 2 -27.41 -29.25 -12.94
N PRO A 3 -26.17 -29.77 -12.78
CA PRO A 3 -25.17 -29.10 -11.98
C PRO A 3 -24.82 -27.76 -12.62
N LEU A 4 -25.02 -26.65 -11.89
CA LEU A 4 -24.49 -25.36 -12.28
C LEU A 4 -22.97 -25.52 -12.35
N ALA A 5 -22.42 -25.48 -13.55
CA ALA A 5 -20.98 -25.47 -13.75
C ALA A 5 -20.44 -24.26 -12.96
N VAL A 6 -19.68 -24.53 -11.89
CA VAL A 6 -18.90 -23.50 -11.21
C VAL A 6 -17.92 -23.02 -12.26
N GLU A 7 -18.23 -21.89 -12.90
CA GLU A 7 -17.34 -21.27 -13.86
C GLU A 7 -16.06 -20.90 -13.11
N THR A 8 -15.03 -21.71 -13.31
CA THR A 8 -13.73 -21.54 -12.66
C THR A 8 -13.06 -20.35 -13.32
N ALA A 9 -13.38 -19.14 -12.82
CA ALA A 9 -12.76 -17.90 -13.25
C ALA A 9 -11.24 -18.07 -13.16
N ARG A 10 -10.58 -18.23 -14.32
CA ARG A 10 -9.14 -18.45 -14.38
C ARG A 10 -8.45 -17.15 -13.93
N PRO A 11 -7.44 -17.22 -13.05
CA PRO A 11 -6.65 -16.05 -12.72
C PRO A 11 -6.06 -15.48 -14.02
N ASN A 12 -6.12 -14.16 -14.17
CA ASN A 12 -5.54 -13.53 -15.35
C ASN A 12 -4.01 -13.76 -15.38
N ARG A 13 -3.39 -13.71 -16.56
CA ARG A 13 -1.94 -13.95 -16.72
C ARG A 13 -1.04 -13.00 -15.92
N TRP A 14 -1.59 -11.85 -15.48
CA TRP A 14 -0.91 -10.82 -14.70
C TRP A 14 -1.09 -10.98 -13.18
N PHE A 15 -1.85 -11.98 -12.74
CA PHE A 15 -2.16 -12.20 -11.33
C PHE A 15 -0.90 -12.37 -10.47
N GLN A 16 0.09 -13.13 -10.97
CA GLN A 16 1.36 -13.31 -10.25
C GLN A 16 2.20 -12.04 -10.23
N VAL A 17 2.09 -11.18 -11.25
CA VAL A 17 2.75 -9.87 -11.27
C VAL A 17 2.16 -8.98 -10.18
N GLY A 18 0.84 -8.89 -10.10
CA GLY A 18 0.16 -8.12 -9.04
C GLY A 18 0.48 -8.63 -7.64
N ARG A 19 0.55 -9.95 -7.44
CA ARG A 19 0.99 -10.54 -6.16
C ARG A 19 2.45 -10.24 -5.85
N GLY A 20 3.33 -10.34 -6.85
CA GLY A 20 4.75 -9.99 -6.72
C GLY A 20 4.94 -8.54 -6.30
N LEU A 21 4.20 -7.62 -6.92
CA LEU A 21 4.20 -6.19 -6.56
C LEU A 21 3.78 -5.98 -5.10
N LEU A 22 2.76 -6.67 -4.61
CA LEU A 22 2.32 -6.59 -3.22
C LEU A 22 3.35 -7.15 -2.25
N ILE A 23 4.02 -8.26 -2.59
CA ILE A 23 5.11 -8.81 -1.77
C ILE A 23 6.27 -7.82 -1.69
N LEU A 24 6.68 -7.25 -2.83
CA LEU A 24 7.74 -6.24 -2.86
C LEU A 24 7.36 -5.00 -2.04
N ALA A 25 6.12 -4.52 -2.16
CA ALA A 25 5.61 -3.41 -1.35
C ALA A 25 5.62 -3.74 0.15
N ALA A 26 5.23 -4.97 0.52
CA ALA A 26 5.26 -5.44 1.91
C ALA A 26 6.69 -5.44 2.47
N LEU A 27 7.64 -5.99 1.71
CA LEU A 27 9.05 -6.04 2.12
C LEU A 27 9.66 -4.63 2.21
N ALA A 28 9.38 -3.76 1.24
CA ALA A 28 9.85 -2.37 1.26
C ALA A 28 9.29 -1.60 2.47
N ALA A 29 8.00 -1.75 2.77
CA ALA A 29 7.38 -1.12 3.93
C ALA A 29 7.93 -1.66 5.26
N ALA A 30 8.20 -2.97 5.34
CA ALA A 30 8.81 -3.58 6.53
C ALA A 30 10.25 -3.09 6.74
N ALA A 31 11.05 -3.02 5.67
CA ALA A 31 12.41 -2.49 5.72
C ALA A 31 12.44 -1.01 6.13
N ALA A 32 11.54 -0.20 5.57
CA ALA A 32 11.37 1.21 5.95
C ALA A 32 10.93 1.35 7.42
N GLY A 33 10.00 0.52 7.88
CA GLY A 33 9.55 0.49 9.28
C GLY A 33 10.70 0.13 10.23
N ALA A 34 11.54 -0.83 9.88
CA ALA A 34 12.72 -1.19 10.65
C ALA A 34 13.76 -0.05 10.67
N GLY A 35 13.98 0.63 9.53
CA GLY A 35 14.83 1.82 9.46
C GLY A 35 14.35 2.96 10.37
N ALA A 36 13.02 3.17 10.43
CA ALA A 36 12.41 4.21 11.25
C ALA A 36 12.59 3.98 12.77
N ILE A 37 12.96 2.77 13.23
CA ILE A 37 13.29 2.53 14.64
C ILE A 37 14.46 3.42 15.07
N GLY A 38 15.47 3.56 14.21
CA GLY A 38 16.63 4.43 14.47
C GLY A 38 16.24 5.90 14.54
N GLU A 39 15.33 6.34 13.68
CA GLU A 39 14.78 7.71 13.70
C GLU A 39 14.09 7.99 15.03
N VAL A 40 13.16 7.11 15.44
CA VAL A 40 12.42 7.23 16.71
C VAL A 40 13.35 7.25 17.91
N ALA A 41 14.36 6.37 17.94
CA ALA A 41 15.32 6.31 19.04
C ALA A 41 16.18 7.59 19.17
N GLY A 42 16.43 8.29 18.06
CA GLY A 42 17.16 9.56 18.03
C GLY A 42 16.26 10.80 18.11
N ALA A 43 14.94 10.64 18.17
CA ALA A 43 14.00 11.74 18.07
C ALA A 43 13.98 12.61 19.32
N GLY A 44 13.95 13.93 19.13
CA GLY A 44 13.61 14.87 20.20
C GLY A 44 12.11 14.78 20.59
N PRO A 45 11.72 15.29 21.77
CA PRO A 45 10.34 15.20 22.27
C PRO A 45 9.27 15.72 21.29
N GLU A 46 9.58 16.79 20.55
CA GLU A 46 8.68 17.42 19.59
C GLU A 46 8.34 16.53 18.38
N ALA A 47 9.23 15.60 18.01
CA ALA A 47 9.08 14.73 16.84
C ALA A 47 8.71 13.28 17.21
N LEU A 48 8.86 12.91 18.48
CA LEU A 48 8.77 11.53 18.95
C LEU A 48 7.43 10.87 18.58
N ILE A 49 6.32 11.57 18.81
CA ILE A 49 4.98 11.07 18.47
C ILE A 49 4.83 10.88 16.96
N ALA A 50 5.22 11.88 16.16
CA ALA A 50 5.07 11.84 14.71
C ALA A 50 5.91 10.72 14.08
N GLN A 51 7.15 10.54 14.52
CA GLN A 51 8.03 9.48 14.03
C GLN A 51 7.55 8.09 14.47
N THR A 52 7.09 7.95 15.72
CA THR A 52 6.51 6.69 16.22
C THR A 52 5.27 6.30 15.41
N TRP A 53 4.40 7.28 15.13
CA TRP A 53 3.21 7.07 14.30
C TRP A 53 3.58 6.63 12.88
N ARG A 54 4.58 7.28 12.26
CA ARG A 54 5.11 6.89 10.95
C ARG A 54 5.63 5.46 10.94
N MET A 55 6.43 5.09 11.93
CA MET A 55 6.99 3.74 12.07
C MET A 55 5.89 2.68 12.15
N TYR A 56 4.89 2.86 13.01
CA TYR A 56 3.76 1.94 13.10
C TYR A 56 2.93 1.90 11.81
N GLY A 57 2.73 3.05 11.16
CA GLY A 57 2.07 3.13 9.87
C GLY A 57 2.77 2.30 8.78
N LEU A 58 4.10 2.27 8.78
CA LEU A 58 4.91 1.46 7.85
C LEU A 58 4.73 -0.04 8.11
N PHE A 59 4.82 -0.48 9.37
CA PHE A 59 4.57 -1.89 9.72
C PHE A 59 3.14 -2.34 9.43
N LEU A 60 2.16 -1.47 9.69
CA LEU A 60 0.76 -1.73 9.35
C LEU A 60 0.60 -1.88 7.83
N CYS A 61 1.19 -0.99 7.03
CA CYS A 61 1.17 -1.12 5.57
C CYS A 61 1.81 -2.43 5.12
N ALA A 62 2.96 -2.82 5.69
CA ALA A 62 3.62 -4.08 5.38
C ALA A 62 2.69 -5.28 5.62
N GLY A 63 2.00 -5.31 6.76
CA GLY A 63 1.03 -6.35 7.08
C GLY A 63 -0.16 -6.37 6.11
N LEU A 64 -0.74 -5.21 5.81
CA LEU A 64 -1.88 -5.11 4.88
C LEU A 64 -1.50 -5.53 3.45
N PHE A 65 -0.32 -5.12 2.96
CA PHE A 65 0.19 -5.57 1.66
C PHE A 65 0.40 -7.09 1.65
N GLY A 66 0.91 -7.67 2.73
CA GLY A 66 1.03 -9.12 2.89
C GLY A 66 -0.32 -9.85 2.86
N VAL A 67 -1.33 -9.32 3.55
CA VAL A 67 -2.71 -9.86 3.52
C VAL A 67 -3.28 -9.84 2.10
N LEU A 68 -3.12 -8.72 1.39
CA LEU A 68 -3.58 -8.59 0.01
C LEU A 68 -2.77 -9.48 -0.96
N ALA A 69 -1.48 -9.69 -0.71
CA ALA A 69 -0.68 -10.63 -1.51
C ALA A 69 -1.12 -12.08 -1.32
N TRP A 70 -1.56 -12.44 -0.11
CA TRP A 70 -2.04 -13.79 0.22
C TRP A 70 -3.43 -14.06 -0.35
N ARG A 71 -4.37 -13.12 -0.19
CA ARG A 71 -5.76 -13.24 -0.66
C ARG A 71 -6.23 -11.91 -1.28
N PRO A 72 -5.84 -11.63 -2.53
CA PRO A 72 -6.17 -10.35 -3.17
C PRO A 72 -7.66 -10.17 -3.45
N ASP A 73 -8.41 -11.26 -3.66
CA ASP A 73 -9.81 -11.20 -4.09
C ASP A 73 -10.82 -11.05 -2.95
N THR A 74 -10.43 -11.24 -1.68
CA THR A 74 -11.38 -11.35 -0.56
C THR A 74 -11.62 -10.05 0.21
N HIS A 75 -10.82 -9.01 -0.04
CA HIS A 75 -10.76 -7.82 0.83
C HIS A 75 -10.90 -6.51 0.05
N VAL A 76 -11.98 -6.34 -0.71
CA VAL A 76 -12.24 -5.12 -1.51
C VAL A 76 -12.23 -3.85 -0.64
N SER A 77 -12.80 -3.89 0.56
CA SER A 77 -12.78 -2.73 1.46
C SER A 77 -11.37 -2.33 1.89
N VAL A 78 -10.48 -3.31 2.11
CA VAL A 78 -9.08 -3.06 2.47
C VAL A 78 -8.34 -2.43 1.30
N TRP A 79 -8.57 -2.92 0.08
CA TRP A 79 -8.02 -2.31 -1.14
C TRP A 79 -8.40 -0.84 -1.26
N THR A 80 -9.70 -0.54 -1.18
CA THR A 80 -10.21 0.83 -1.34
C THR A 80 -9.64 1.76 -0.28
N LEU A 81 -9.66 1.35 1.00
CA LEU A 81 -9.12 2.17 2.10
C LEU A 81 -7.62 2.39 1.96
N LEU A 82 -6.86 1.37 1.58
CA LEU A 82 -5.40 1.46 1.49
C LEU A 82 -4.96 2.34 0.32
N ILE A 83 -5.62 2.20 -0.84
CA ILE A 83 -5.41 3.09 -2.00
C ILE A 83 -5.79 4.51 -1.63
N ALA A 84 -6.97 4.72 -1.03
CA ALA A 84 -7.43 6.05 -0.66
C ALA A 84 -6.47 6.72 0.34
N ASN A 85 -5.99 5.98 1.35
CA ASN A 85 -5.04 6.49 2.33
C ASN A 85 -3.71 6.91 1.68
N LYS A 86 -3.13 6.06 0.82
CA LYS A 86 -1.87 6.38 0.10
C LYS A 86 -2.05 7.55 -0.86
N ALA A 87 -3.17 7.61 -1.57
CA ALA A 87 -3.51 8.74 -2.44
C ALA A 87 -3.67 10.04 -1.64
N ALA A 88 -4.37 10.00 -0.50
CA ALA A 88 -4.57 11.17 0.35
C ALA A 88 -3.25 11.71 0.92
N LEU A 89 -2.35 10.83 1.38
CA LEU A 89 -1.01 11.23 1.82
C LEU A 89 -0.21 11.86 0.67
N THR A 90 -0.28 11.28 -0.52
CA THR A 90 0.39 11.81 -1.73
C THR A 90 -0.12 13.21 -2.07
N VAL A 91 -1.44 13.40 -2.15
CA VAL A 91 -2.07 14.68 -2.47
C VAL A 91 -1.74 15.73 -1.43
N THR A 92 -1.80 15.36 -0.15
CA THR A 92 -1.46 16.27 0.97
C THR A 92 -0.01 16.69 0.91
N ALA A 93 0.91 15.75 0.66
CA ALA A 93 2.33 16.04 0.53
C ALA A 93 2.63 16.95 -0.67
N VAL A 94 1.99 16.73 -1.82
CA VAL A 94 2.07 17.61 -2.99
C VAL A 94 1.53 19.02 -2.66
N ALA A 95 0.42 19.11 -1.93
CA ALA A 95 -0.13 20.39 -1.50
C ALA A 95 0.86 21.15 -0.59
N TYR A 96 1.53 20.46 0.34
CA TYR A 96 2.57 21.07 1.17
C TYR A 96 3.78 21.54 0.37
N LEU A 97 4.22 20.77 -0.63
CA LEU A 97 5.28 21.21 -1.54
C LEU A 97 4.90 22.47 -2.30
N ALA A 98 3.66 22.58 -2.77
CA ALA A 98 3.15 23.75 -3.46
C ALA A 98 3.00 24.98 -2.54
N ALA A 99 2.74 24.76 -1.24
CA ALA A 99 2.48 25.82 -0.26
C ALA A 99 3.74 26.36 0.45
N GLY A 100 4.94 26.06 -0.04
CA GLY A 100 6.21 26.52 0.57
C GLY A 100 7.05 25.41 1.22
N GLY A 101 6.62 24.16 1.12
CA GLY A 101 7.35 22.98 1.59
C GLY A 101 7.08 22.65 3.06
N ALA A 102 7.16 21.37 3.37
CA ALA A 102 7.22 20.85 4.74
C ALA A 102 8.30 19.76 4.81
N PRO A 103 9.01 19.60 5.94
CA PRO A 103 9.97 18.53 6.12
C PRO A 103 9.36 17.17 5.76
N GLY A 104 10.05 16.40 4.92
CA GLY A 104 9.60 15.08 4.49
C GLY A 104 8.49 15.07 3.41
N ALA A 105 7.93 16.22 3.00
CA ALA A 105 6.84 16.25 2.03
C ALA A 105 7.25 15.69 0.65
N ALA A 106 8.47 15.99 0.17
CA ALA A 106 8.97 15.45 -1.08
C ALA A 106 9.09 13.92 -1.06
N GLU A 107 9.64 13.40 0.05
CA GLU A 107 9.82 11.97 0.25
C GLU A 107 8.46 11.26 0.38
N THR A 108 7.53 11.80 1.15
CA THR A 108 6.15 11.27 1.27
C THR A 108 5.44 11.29 -0.07
N ALA A 109 5.50 12.38 -0.83
CA ALA A 109 4.87 12.46 -2.15
C ALA A 109 5.43 11.39 -3.12
N ALA A 110 6.75 11.20 -3.12
CA ALA A 110 7.40 10.21 -3.98
C ALA A 110 7.01 8.78 -3.60
N TRP A 111 7.16 8.40 -2.32
CA TRP A 111 6.94 7.03 -1.87
C TRP A 111 5.46 6.65 -1.81
N ASP A 112 4.61 7.47 -1.22
CA ASP A 112 3.17 7.18 -1.14
C ASP A 112 2.53 7.28 -2.54
N GLY A 113 3.03 8.15 -3.42
CA GLY A 113 2.57 8.24 -4.81
C GLY A 113 2.92 6.98 -5.61
N ALA A 114 4.17 6.51 -5.51
CA ALA A 114 4.61 5.28 -6.13
C ALA A 114 3.82 4.07 -5.59
N LEU A 115 3.63 3.97 -4.27
CA LEU A 115 2.82 2.91 -3.67
C LEU A 115 1.35 2.97 -4.12
N THR A 116 0.78 4.16 -4.27
CA THR A 116 -0.58 4.33 -4.81
C THR A 116 -0.67 3.73 -6.22
N ALA A 117 0.27 4.05 -7.11
CA ALA A 117 0.32 3.49 -8.45
C ALA A 117 0.49 1.96 -8.44
N VAL A 118 1.40 1.45 -7.61
CA VAL A 118 1.62 0.01 -7.42
C VAL A 118 0.35 -0.69 -6.95
N LEU A 119 -0.37 -0.12 -5.97
CA LEU A 119 -1.61 -0.70 -5.45
C LEU A 119 -2.71 -0.71 -6.51
N VAL A 120 -2.87 0.36 -7.28
CA VAL A 120 -3.85 0.39 -8.38
C VAL A 120 -3.52 -0.67 -9.42
N LEU A 121 -2.26 -0.79 -9.84
CA LEU A 121 -1.82 -1.82 -10.79
C LEU A 121 -2.03 -3.24 -10.23
N ALA A 122 -1.66 -3.47 -8.98
CA ALA A 122 -1.85 -4.75 -8.31
C ALA A 122 -3.34 -5.10 -8.16
N PHE A 123 -4.20 -4.13 -7.85
CA PHE A 123 -5.65 -4.31 -7.78
C PHE A 123 -6.22 -4.74 -9.14
N LEU A 124 -5.87 -4.03 -10.22
CA LEU A 124 -6.37 -4.33 -11.56
C LEU A 124 -5.86 -5.69 -12.08
N THR A 125 -4.63 -6.05 -11.75
CA THR A 125 -4.00 -7.31 -12.19
C THR A 125 -4.33 -8.50 -11.31
N THR A 126 -4.79 -8.32 -10.07
CA THR A 126 -5.22 -9.44 -9.22
C THR A 126 -6.72 -9.70 -9.30
N ARG A 127 -7.53 -8.73 -9.73
CA ARG A 127 -8.98 -8.88 -9.82
C ARG A 127 -9.39 -9.93 -10.87
N ARG A 128 -10.24 -10.88 -10.44
CA ARG A 128 -10.92 -11.80 -11.35
C ARG A 128 -11.91 -11.02 -12.22
N ARG A 129 -11.79 -11.15 -13.55
CA ARG A 129 -12.81 -10.68 -14.48
C ARG A 129 -13.88 -11.76 -14.61
N THR A 130 -15.12 -11.45 -14.30
CA THR A 130 -16.26 -12.24 -14.75
C THR A 130 -16.46 -11.92 -16.23
N SER A 131 -16.20 -12.87 -17.12
CA SER A 131 -16.69 -12.82 -18.50
C SER A 131 -18.21 -12.81 -18.43
N GLY A 132 -18.84 -11.72 -18.88
CA GLY A 132 -20.28 -11.66 -19.09
C GLY A 132 -20.66 -12.24 -20.45
#